data_AF-A0A9X3ARB6-F1
#
_entry.id   AF-A0A9X3ARB6-F1
#
_cell.length_a   1.000
_cell.length_b   1.000
_cell.length_c   1.000
_cell.angle_alpha   90.00
_cell.angle_beta   90.00
_cell.angle_gamma   90.00
#
_symmetry.space_group_name_H-M   'P 1'
#
loop_
_entity.id
_entity.type
_entity.pdbx_description
1 polymer ?
#
loop_
_entity_poly.entity_id
_entity_poly.type
_entity_poly.pdbx_seq_one_letter_code
_entity_poly.pdbx_strand_id
1 'polypeptide(L)'
;MNRLLFLVVLAIFPCMANASDPTPLIEMFVEWPLLFMSAILCLFAFLKFKNSLISNLALLLFHLLVLEWLTEVDYMTNNGDMIWLSLIINIIGVGLGFYKISRKSSSDNGA
;
A
#
# COMPACT_ATOMS: atom_id res chain seq x y z
N MET A 1 4.63 -23.91 7.23
CA MET A 1 5.33 -22.68 7.67
C MET A 1 4.44 -21.42 7.71
N ASN A 2 3.10 -21.52 7.61
CA ASN A 2 2.22 -20.35 7.45
C ASN A 2 1.32 -20.01 8.66
N ARG A 3 1.15 -20.91 9.64
CA ARG A 3 0.25 -20.66 10.78
C ARG A 3 0.87 -19.74 11.83
N LEU A 4 2.19 -19.84 12.02
CA LEU A 4 2.91 -19.06 13.03
C LEU A 4 3.06 -17.60 12.60
N LEU A 5 3.39 -17.35 11.33
CA LEU A 5 3.40 -16.00 10.74
C LEU A 5 2.01 -15.35 10.77
N PHE A 6 0.96 -16.09 10.46
CA PHE A 6 -0.40 -15.57 10.51
C PHE A 6 -0.84 -15.22 11.93
N LEU A 7 -0.49 -16.04 12.93
CA LEU A 7 -0.74 -15.76 14.34
C LEU A 7 0.08 -14.58 14.87
N VAL A 8 1.32 -14.41 14.40
CA VAL A 8 2.16 -13.25 14.75
C VAL A 8 1.56 -11.97 14.17
N VAL A 9 1.13 -11.98 12.90
CA VAL A 9 0.43 -10.83 12.30
C VAL A 9 -0.87 -10.52 13.05
N LEU A 10 -1.68 -11.54 13.37
CA LEU A 10 -2.93 -11.36 14.12
C LEU A 10 -2.74 -10.93 15.58
N ALA A 11 -1.60 -11.24 16.20
CA ALA A 11 -1.29 -10.83 17.57
C ALA A 11 -0.66 -9.43 17.66
N ILE A 12 0.06 -8.99 16.62
CA ILE A 12 0.71 -7.67 16.59
C ILE A 12 -0.34 -6.55 16.45
N PHE A 13 -1.33 -6.70 15.57
CA PHE A 13 -2.38 -5.68 15.36
C PHE A 13 -3.12 -5.25 16.63
N PRO A 14 -3.65 -6.16 17.48
CA PRO A 14 -4.33 -5.77 18.71
C PRO A 14 -3.37 -5.32 19.82
N CYS A 15 -2.13 -5.83 19.86
CA CYS A 15 -1.14 -5.40 20.86
C CYS A 15 -0.58 -4.00 20.59
N MET A 16 -0.48 -3.58 19.32
CA MET A 16 -0.08 -2.21 18.97
C MET A 16 -1.10 -1.20 19.48
N ALA A 17 -2.40 -1.46 19.33
CA ALA A 17 -3.47 -0.56 19.76
C ALA A 17 -3.55 -0.36 21.29
N ASN A 18 -2.92 -1.23 22.09
CA ASN A 18 -3.00 -1.23 23.55
C ASN A 18 -1.68 -0.79 24.24
N ALA A 19 -0.70 -0.34 23.46
CA ALA A 19 0.52 0.28 24.00
C ALA A 19 0.24 1.70 24.50
N SER A 20 0.98 2.17 25.51
CA SER A 20 0.79 3.54 26.04
C SER A 20 1.08 4.63 25.01
N ASP A 21 1.91 4.30 24.01
CA ASP A 21 2.10 5.08 22.79
C ASP A 21 2.27 4.10 21.61
N PRO A 22 1.25 3.92 20.77
CA PRO A 22 1.29 3.00 19.63
C PRO A 22 2.11 3.53 18.44
N THR A 23 2.49 4.81 18.46
CA THR A 23 3.05 5.53 17.31
C THR A 23 4.30 4.87 16.74
N PRO A 24 5.35 4.54 17.52
CA PRO A 24 6.57 3.96 16.96
C PRO A 24 6.36 2.56 16.35
N LEU A 25 5.36 1.82 16.85
CA LEU A 25 5.01 0.51 16.31
C LEU A 25 4.26 0.65 14.98
N ILE A 26 3.34 1.60 14.88
CA ILE A 26 2.64 1.91 13.63
C ILE A 26 3.64 2.38 12.57
N GLU A 27 4.56 3.27 12.92
CA GLU A 27 5.60 3.72 12.00
C GLU A 27 6.42 2.53 11.45
N MET A 28 6.94 1.70 12.35
CA MET A 28 7.87 0.62 11.98
C MET A 28 7.19 -0.54 11.23
N PHE A 29 5.95 -0.90 11.60
CA PHE A 29 5.27 -2.09 11.06
C PHE A 29 4.23 -1.79 10.00
N VAL A 30 3.79 -0.53 9.87
CA VAL A 30 2.73 -0.14 8.94
C VAL A 30 3.24 0.91 7.97
N GLU A 31 3.67 2.06 8.48
CA GLU A 31 4.02 3.22 7.65
C GLU A 31 5.21 2.96 6.72
N TRP A 32 6.36 2.58 7.29
CA TRP A 32 7.57 2.32 6.51
C TRP A 32 7.39 1.17 5.50
N PRO A 33 6.82 0.01 5.88
CA PRO A 33 6.52 -1.05 4.92
C PRO A 33 5.55 -0.62 3.82
N LEU A 34 4.50 0.15 4.15
CA LEU A 34 3.51 0.59 3.18
C LEU A 34 4.10 1.57 2.16
N LEU A 35 4.91 2.52 2.63
CA LEU A 35 5.64 3.45 1.78
C LEU A 35 6.62 2.72 0.86
N PHE A 36 7.42 1.80 1.40
CA PHE A 36 8.38 1.01 0.65
C PHE A 36 7.71 0.17 -0.44
N MET A 37 6.62 -0.54 -0.09
CA MET A 37 5.86 -1.35 -1.05
C MET A 37 5.23 -0.48 -2.14
N SER A 38 4.70 0.69 -1.78
CA SER A 38 4.14 1.64 -2.76
C SER A 38 5.20 2.12 -3.75
N ALA A 39 6.38 2.49 -3.27
CA ALA A 39 7.49 2.92 -4.11
C ALA A 39 7.95 1.80 -5.06
N ILE A 40 8.13 0.57 -4.57
CA ILE A 40 8.55 -0.56 -5.38
C ILE A 40 7.50 -0.91 -6.44
N LEU A 41 6.22 -1.00 -6.07
CA LEU A 41 5.18 -1.35 -7.02
C LEU A 41 4.95 -0.24 -8.06
N CYS A 42 5.14 1.03 -7.70
CA CYS A 42 5.14 2.13 -8.63
C CYS A 42 6.33 2.03 -9.61
N LEU A 43 7.53 1.72 -9.10
CA LEU A 43 8.71 1.45 -9.94
C LEU A 43 8.47 0.28 -10.89
N PHE A 44 7.82 -0.80 -10.44
CA PHE A 44 7.46 -1.93 -11.31
C PHE A 44 6.45 -1.54 -12.39
N ALA A 45 5.50 -0.66 -12.08
CA ALA A 45 4.59 -0.09 -13.07
C ALA A 45 5.36 0.75 -14.10
N PHE A 46 6.28 1.60 -13.64
CA PHE A 46 7.16 2.42 -14.48
C PHE A 46 8.04 1.58 -15.42
N LEU A 47 8.68 0.54 -14.88
CA LEU A 47 9.50 -0.42 -15.63
C LEU A 47 8.67 -1.43 -16.46
N LYS A 48 7.34 -1.26 -16.49
CA LYS A 48 6.41 -2.07 -17.29
C LYS A 48 6.43 -3.57 -16.96
N PHE A 49 6.70 -3.95 -15.71
CA PHE A 49 6.58 -5.35 -15.29
C PHE A 49 5.17 -5.90 -15.51
N LYS A 50 5.09 -7.20 -15.78
CA LYS A 50 3.82 -7.93 -15.90
C LYS A 50 3.11 -7.94 -14.54
N ASN A 51 1.79 -7.80 -14.55
CA ASN A 51 0.93 -7.76 -13.35
C ASN A 51 1.12 -6.56 -12.40
N SER A 52 1.96 -5.58 -12.74
CA SER A 52 2.16 -4.38 -11.92
C SER A 52 0.85 -3.64 -11.59
N LEU A 53 -0.09 -3.55 -12.54
CA LEU A 53 -1.40 -2.94 -12.29
C LEU A 53 -2.19 -3.69 -11.22
N ILE A 54 -2.26 -5.02 -11.31
CA ILE A 54 -3.01 -5.85 -10.35
C ILE A 54 -2.40 -5.71 -8.96
N SER A 55 -1.08 -5.74 -8.85
CA SER A 55 -0.38 -5.55 -7.57
C SER A 55 -0.62 -4.16 -6.99
N ASN A 56 -0.59 -3.10 -7.81
CA ASN A 56 -0.89 -1.74 -7.35
C ASN A 56 -2.35 -1.61 -6.91
N LEU A 57 -3.31 -2.22 -7.61
CA LEU A 57 -4.73 -2.23 -7.20
C LEU A 57 -4.96 -3.00 -5.91
N ALA A 58 -4.29 -4.14 -5.71
CA ALA A 58 -4.35 -4.88 -4.45
C ALA A 58 -3.78 -4.06 -3.28
N LEU A 59 -2.67 -3.36 -3.50
CA LEU A 59 -2.10 -2.46 -2.50
C LEU A 59 -2.99 -1.24 -2.24
N LEU A 60 -3.71 -0.73 -3.25
CA LEU A 60 -4.66 0.36 -3.08
C LEU A 60 -5.82 -0.05 -2.15
N LEU A 61 -6.38 -1.25 -2.34
CA LEU A 61 -7.40 -1.79 -1.44
C LEU A 61 -6.87 -1.95 -0.01
N PHE A 62 -5.61 -2.39 0.13
CA PHE A 62 -4.97 -2.47 1.44
C PHE A 62 -4.78 -1.10 2.08
N HIS A 63 -4.42 -0.05 1.33
CA HIS A 63 -4.37 1.32 1.86
C HIS A 63 -5.71 1.77 2.43
N LEU A 64 -6.83 1.47 1.76
CA LEU A 64 -8.15 1.87 2.25
C LEU A 64 -8.47 1.23 3.61
N LEU A 65 -8.14 -0.06 3.78
CA LEU A 65 -8.30 -0.76 5.06
C LEU A 65 -7.40 -0.19 6.15
N VAL A 66 -6.14 0.12 5.82
CA VAL A 66 -5.20 0.72 6.76
C VAL A 66 -5.64 2.13 7.15
N LEU A 67 -6.12 2.95 6.20
CA LEU A 67 -6.60 4.30 6.47
C LEU A 67 -7.82 4.31 7.39
N GLU A 68 -8.78 3.41 7.17
CA GLU A 68 -9.93 3.23 8.05
C GLU A 68 -9.48 2.93 9.48
N TRP A 69 -8.63 1.91 9.65
CA TRP A 69 -8.11 1.52 10.95
C TRP A 69 -7.27 2.62 11.64
N LEU A 70 -6.35 3.28 10.91
CA LEU A 70 -5.52 4.35 11.46
C LEU A 70 -6.31 5.61 11.83
N THR A 71 -7.46 5.83 11.18
CA THR A 71 -8.38 6.91 11.55
C THR A 71 -9.13 6.56 12.83
N GLU A 72 -9.55 5.30 13.02
CA GLU A 72 -10.21 4.86 14.26
C GLU A 72 -9.33 5.00 15.50
N VAL A 73 -8.00 4.81 15.36
CA VAL A 73 -7.04 4.98 16.44
C VAL A 73 -6.42 6.39 16.52
N ASP A 74 -7.00 7.37 15.80
CA ASP A 74 -6.58 8.79 15.76
C ASP A 74 -5.13 9.04 15.33
N TYR A 75 -4.49 8.07 14.67
CA TYR A 75 -3.12 8.19 14.19
C TYR A 75 -3.02 9.18 13.02
N MET A 76 -4.00 9.13 12.11
CA MET A 76 -4.02 9.93 10.88
C MET A 76 -4.04 11.44 11.13
N THR A 77 -4.55 11.89 12.29
CA THR A 77 -4.68 13.30 12.64
C THR A 77 -3.33 13.97 12.91
N ASN A 78 -2.39 13.22 13.49
CA ASN A 78 -1.12 13.78 13.97
C ASN A 78 0.10 13.30 13.17
N ASN A 79 0.07 12.06 12.64
CA ASN A 79 1.25 11.41 12.04
C ASN A 79 0.97 10.79 10.65
N GLY A 80 -0.17 11.10 10.03
CA GLY A 80 -0.63 10.43 8.80
C GLY A 80 0.12 10.80 7.50
N ASP A 81 1.07 11.72 7.53
CA ASP A 81 1.68 12.32 6.32
C ASP A 81 2.32 11.28 5.40
N MET A 82 3.08 10.34 5.95
CA MET A 82 3.75 9.30 5.16
C MET A 82 2.77 8.24 4.65
N ILE A 83 1.67 7.98 5.38
CA ILE A 83 0.57 7.15 4.91
C ILE A 83 -0.07 7.81 3.68
N TRP A 84 -0.34 9.12 3.73
CA TRP A 84 -0.83 9.88 2.57
C TRP A 84 0.14 9.86 1.39
N LEU A 85 1.43 10.05 1.66
CA LEU A 85 2.47 9.97 0.63
C LEU A 85 2.50 8.59 -0.05
N SER A 86 2.45 7.51 0.74
CA SER A 86 2.42 6.15 0.21
C SER A 86 1.19 5.90 -0.68
N LEU A 87 0.01 6.39 -0.27
CA LEU A 87 -1.22 6.32 -1.06
C LEU A 87 -1.05 7.05 -2.40
N ILE A 88 -0.51 8.27 -2.40
CA ILE A 88 -0.28 9.06 -3.62
C ILE A 88 0.66 8.30 -4.58
N ILE A 89 1.77 7.74 -4.07
CA ILE A 89 2.71 6.96 -4.87
C ILE A 89 2.01 5.74 -5.49
N ASN A 90 1.16 5.05 -4.73
CA ASN A 90 0.42 3.90 -5.24
C ASN A 90 -0.63 4.30 -6.30
N ILE A 91 -1.35 5.42 -6.12
CA ILE A 91 -2.27 5.97 -7.12
C ILE A 91 -1.53 6.28 -8.44
N ILE A 92 -0.34 6.86 -8.37
CA ILE A 92 0.50 7.09 -9.56
C ILE A 92 0.84 5.75 -10.23
N GLY A 93 1.22 4.73 -9.45
CA GLY A 93 1.48 3.38 -9.95
C GLY A 93 0.27 2.76 -10.68
N VAL A 94 -0.93 2.91 -10.13
CA VAL A 94 -2.19 2.50 -10.78
C VAL A 94 -2.40 3.25 -12.09
N GLY A 95 -2.23 4.58 -12.09
CA GLY A 95 -2.36 5.42 -13.28
C GLY A 95 -1.41 5.01 -14.41
N LEU A 96 -0.14 4.75 -14.09
CA LEU A 96 0.85 4.21 -15.04
C LEU A 96 0.42 2.86 -15.62
N GLY A 97 -0.15 1.98 -14.77
CA GLY A 97 -0.67 0.68 -15.19
C GLY A 97 -1.81 0.80 -16.21
N PHE A 98 -2.79 1.68 -15.95
CA PHE A 98 -3.89 1.94 -16.90
C PHE A 98 -3.40 2.59 -18.20
N TYR A 99 -2.50 3.56 -18.09
CA TYR A 99 -1.91 4.22 -19.26
C TYR A 99 -1.23 3.21 -20.20
N LYS A 100 -0.52 2.22 -19.65
CA LYS A 100 0.09 1.14 -20.43
C LYS A 100 -0.93 0.29 -21.17
N ILE A 101 -2.04 -0.07 -20.53
CA ILE A 101 -3.11 -0.88 -21.16
C ILE A 101 -3.75 -0.11 -22.31
N SER A 102 -4.07 1.18 -22.08
CA SER A 102 -4.65 2.04 -23.11
C SER A 102 -3.75 2.14 -24.35
N ARG A 103 -2.45 2.40 -24.18
CA ARG A 103 -1.49 2.42 -25.31
C ARG A 103 -1.41 1.10 -26.07
N LYS A 104 -1.42 -0.04 -25.36
CA LYS A 104 -1.36 -1.34 -26.01
C LYS A 104 -2.59 -1.57 -26.89
N SER A 105 -3.78 -1.26 -26.38
CA SER A 105 -5.03 -1.39 -27.15
C SER A 105 -5.05 -0.51 -28.40
N SER A 106 -4.52 0.72 -28.34
CA SER A 106 -4.42 1.59 -29.52
C SER A 106 -3.44 1.05 -30.58
N SER A 107 -2.36 0.41 -30.14
CA SER A 107 -1.39 -0.22 -31.06
C SER A 107 -1.96 -1.44 -31.76
N ASP A 108 -2.75 -2.27 -31.06
CA ASP A 108 -3.32 -3.50 -31.61
C ASP A 108 -4.48 -3.23 -32.60
N ASN A 109 -5.16 -2.08 -32.48
CA ASN A 109 -6.25 -1.66 -33.37
C ASN A 109 -5.79 -0.82 -34.58
N GLY A 110 -4.51 -0.43 -34.62
CA GLY A 110 -3.92 0.42 -35.67
C GLY A 110 -3.01 -0.32 -36.64
N ALA A 111 -2.93 -1.66 -36.54
CA ALA A 111 -2.19 -2.55 -37.43
C ALA A 111 -3.18 -3.44 -38.20
#